data_AF-A0A4S4CKD3-F1
#
_entry.id   AF-A0A4S4CKD3-F1
#
_cell.length_a   1.000
_cell.length_b   1.000
_cell.length_c   1.000
_cell.angle_alpha   90.00
_cell.angle_beta   90.00
_cell.angle_gamma   90.00
#
_symmetry.space_group_name_H-M   'P 1'
#
loop_
_entity.id
_entity.type
_entity.pdbx_description
1 polymer ?
#
loop_
_entity_poly.entity_id
_entity_poly.type
_entity_poly.pdbx_seq_one_letter_code
_entity_poly.pdbx_strand_id
1 'polypeptide(L)'
;MAPQPPKKNDEQEAEFTRKMVLGILGTLESKGLLSQTEVDSIIRAARQASQPAAVPRRSGPALPGTRWADADGTPLGMDRTTPIAIPDVKRTPETGAADGGEKLPVIDLNME
;
A
#
# COMPACT_ATOMS: atom_id res chain seq x y z
N MET A 1 -24.76 -9.03 -38.84
CA MET A 1 -23.81 -8.29 -38.01
C MET A 1 -24.55 -7.07 -37.47
N ALA A 2 -25.01 -7.12 -36.21
CA ALA A 2 -25.71 -5.96 -35.63
C ALA A 2 -24.69 -4.85 -35.32
N PRO A 3 -25.00 -3.57 -35.58
CA PRO A 3 -24.12 -2.47 -35.19
C PRO A 3 -24.03 -2.41 -33.66
N GLN A 4 -22.81 -2.43 -33.12
CA GLN A 4 -22.62 -2.19 -31.69
C GLN A 4 -23.05 -0.76 -31.33
N PRO A 5 -23.72 -0.57 -30.19
CA PRO A 5 -24.11 0.76 -29.75
C PRO A 5 -22.87 1.65 -29.52
N PRO A 6 -22.99 2.97 -29.75
CA PRO A 6 -21.89 3.89 -29.50
C PRO A 6 -21.50 3.84 -28.02
N LYS A 7 -20.20 3.68 -27.75
CA LYS A 7 -19.66 3.76 -26.39
C LYS A 7 -19.86 5.20 -25.89
N LYS A 8 -20.52 5.36 -24.74
CA LYS A 8 -20.59 6.65 -24.06
C LYS A 8 -19.18 7.06 -23.63
N ASN A 9 -18.85 8.34 -23.75
CA ASN A 9 -17.56 8.86 -23.30
C ASN A 9 -17.63 9.09 -21.79
N ASP A 10 -17.27 8.06 -21.01
CA ASP A 10 -17.30 8.09 -19.54
C ASP A 10 -16.53 9.29 -18.95
N GLU A 11 -15.47 9.75 -19.63
CA GLU A 11 -14.70 10.94 -19.24
C GLU A 11 -15.54 12.23 -19.33
N GLN A 12 -16.34 12.38 -20.38
CA GLN A 12 -17.20 13.56 -20.56
C GLN A 12 -18.34 13.57 -19.54
N GLU A 13 -18.92 12.40 -19.24
CA GLU A 13 -19.92 12.28 -18.17
C GLU A 13 -19.31 12.63 -16.81
N ALA A 14 -18.10 12.13 -16.51
CA ALA A 14 -17.40 12.44 -15.26
C ALA A 14 -17.09 13.94 -15.11
N GLU A 15 -16.65 14.61 -16.17
CA GLU A 15 -16.44 16.06 -16.17
C GLU A 15 -17.74 16.83 -15.95
N PHE A 16 -18.82 16.43 -16.63
CA PHE A 16 -20.13 17.04 -16.47
C PHE A 16 -20.62 16.91 -15.03
N THR A 17 -20.55 15.71 -14.45
CA THR A 17 -20.91 15.47 -13.05
C THR A 17 -20.07 16.32 -12.10
N ARG A 18 -18.75 16.43 -12.32
CA ARG A 18 -17.88 17.29 -11.50
C ARG A 18 -18.31 18.76 -11.55
N LYS A 19 -18.58 19.30 -12.74
CA LYS A 19 -19.04 20.68 -12.92
C LYS A 19 -20.40 20.91 -12.26
N MET A 20 -21.33 19.98 -12.42
CA MET A 20 -22.66 20.03 -11.79
C MET A 20 -22.56 20.05 -10.27
N VAL A 21 -21.80 19.15 -9.67
CA VAL A 21 -21.61 19.07 -8.21
C VAL A 21 -20.99 20.35 -7.66
N LEU A 22 -19.96 20.90 -8.32
CA LEU A 22 -19.35 22.16 -7.91
C LEU A 22 -20.32 23.34 -8.01
N GLY A 23 -21.15 23.38 -9.05
CA GLY A 23 -22.21 24.38 -9.18
C GLY A 23 -23.22 24.28 -8.04
N ILE A 24 -23.68 23.07 -7.70
CA ILE A 24 -24.61 22.86 -6.58
C ILE A 24 -23.98 23.32 -5.26
N LEU A 25 -22.73 22.92 -4.97
CA LEU A 25 -22.04 23.34 -3.75
C LEU A 25 -21.90 24.86 -3.65
N GLY A 26 -21.53 25.55 -4.74
CA GLY A 26 -21.47 27.01 -4.76
C GLY A 26 -22.84 27.68 -4.57
N THR A 27 -23.92 27.09 -5.06
CA THR A 27 -25.27 27.61 -4.77
C THR A 27 -25.71 27.39 -3.32
N LEU A 28 -25.28 26.29 -2.69
CA LEU A 28 -25.56 26.04 -1.28
C LEU A 28 -24.76 26.97 -0.36
N GLU A 29 -23.49 27.23 -0.72
CA GLU A 29 -22.65 28.21 -0.03
C GLU A 29 -23.18 29.63 -0.14
N SER A 30 -23.53 30.08 -1.35
CA SER A 30 -24.07 31.43 -1.57
C SER A 30 -25.42 31.66 -0.89
N LYS A 31 -26.21 30.60 -0.67
CA LYS A 31 -27.45 30.65 0.14
C LYS A 31 -27.20 30.56 1.64
N GLY A 32 -25.96 30.36 2.08
CA GLY A 32 -25.60 30.17 3.48
C GLY A 32 -26.09 28.85 4.08
N LEU A 33 -26.47 27.87 3.25
CA LEU A 33 -26.84 26.53 3.69
C LEU A 33 -25.61 25.67 4.02
N LEU A 34 -24.48 26.02 3.42
CA LEU A 34 -23.17 25.49 3.76
C LEU A 34 -22.23 26.66 4.03
N SER A 35 -21.36 26.49 5.01
CA SER A 35 -20.21 27.33 5.21
C SER A 35 -19.06 26.93 4.28
N GLN A 36 -18.13 27.85 4.04
CA GLN A 36 -16.95 27.59 3.22
C GLN A 36 -16.13 26.38 3.74
N THR A 37 -16.02 26.25 5.06
CA THR A 37 -15.32 25.13 5.71
C THR A 37 -16.02 23.79 5.47
N GLU A 38 -17.35 23.77 5.42
CA GLU A 38 -18.11 22.56 5.08
C GLU A 38 -17.90 22.15 3.61
N VAL A 39 -17.91 23.10 2.68
CA VAL A 39 -17.61 22.84 1.26
C VAL A 39 -16.22 22.24 1.10
N ASP A 40 -15.21 22.82 1.74
CA ASP A 40 -13.84 22.30 1.72
C ASP A 40 -13.75 20.87 2.28
N SER A 41 -14.47 20.60 3.38
CA SER A 41 -14.51 19.28 4.00
C SER A 41 -15.12 18.22 3.06
N ILE A 42 -16.19 18.56 2.34
CA ILE A 42 -16.85 17.69 1.37
C ILE A 42 -15.92 17.39 0.20
N ILE A 43 -15.26 18.41 -0.36
CA ILE A 43 -14.30 18.23 -1.46
C ILE A 43 -13.14 17.33 -1.02
N ARG A 44 -12.64 17.51 0.20
CA ARG A 44 -11.59 16.66 0.77
C ARG A 44 -12.04 15.22 0.93
N ALA A 45 -13.23 14.98 1.51
CA ALA A 45 -13.79 13.65 1.69
C ALA A 45 -14.01 12.94 0.35
N ALA A 46 -14.52 13.66 -0.66
CA ALA A 46 -14.71 13.13 -2.01
C ALA A 46 -13.38 12.67 -2.65
N ARG A 47 -12.31 13.47 -2.50
CA ARG A 47 -10.96 13.07 -2.97
C ARG A 47 -10.42 11.84 -2.26
N GLN A 48 -10.70 11.70 -0.97
CA GLN A 48 -10.29 10.53 -0.21
C GLN A 48 -11.08 9.29 -0.63
N ALA A 49 -12.39 9.42 -0.86
CA ALA A 49 -13.23 8.33 -1.33
C ALA A 49 -12.85 7.85 -2.75
N SER A 50 -12.36 8.75 -3.61
CA SER A 50 -11.89 8.37 -4.96
C SER A 50 -10.50 7.73 -4.98
N GLN A 51 -9.73 7.83 -3.90
CA GLN A 51 -8.42 7.21 -3.84
C GLN A 51 -8.58 5.73 -3.47
N PRO A 52 -8.04 4.78 -4.25
CA PRO A 52 -8.07 3.38 -3.88
C PRO A 52 -7.35 3.20 -2.54
N ALA A 53 -7.96 2.45 -1.62
CA ALA A 53 -7.34 2.13 -0.35
C ALA A 53 -5.98 1.46 -0.62
N ALA A 54 -4.91 2.04 -0.08
CA ALA A 54 -3.59 1.47 -0.21
C ALA A 54 -3.61 0.04 0.37
N VAL A 55 -3.20 -0.96 -0.42
CA VAL A 55 -3.12 -2.34 0.04
C VAL A 55 -2.26 -2.37 1.30
N PRO A 56 -2.78 -2.82 2.45
CA PRO A 56 -2.01 -2.79 3.69
C PRO A 56 -0.79 -3.68 3.51
N ARG A 57 0.39 -3.06 3.50
CA ARG A 57 1.66 -3.80 3.57
C ARG A 57 1.70 -4.46 4.93
N ARG A 58 1.49 -5.77 4.99
CA ARG A 58 1.66 -6.54 6.24
C ARG A 58 3.12 -6.44 6.66
N SER A 59 3.38 -5.60 7.67
CA SER A 59 4.63 -5.59 8.42
C SER A 59 4.63 -6.79 9.36
N GLY A 60 5.54 -7.73 9.14
CA GLY A 60 5.70 -8.91 9.98
C GLY A 60 6.47 -10.02 9.26
N PRO A 61 7.06 -10.97 10.00
CA PRO A 61 7.66 -12.15 9.39
C PRO A 61 6.58 -12.89 8.59
N ALA A 62 6.96 -13.33 7.38
CA ALA A 62 6.15 -14.20 6.55
C ALA A 62 5.66 -15.41 7.37
N LEU A 63 4.34 -15.56 7.52
CA LEU A 63 3.77 -16.72 8.17
C LEU A 63 4.09 -17.99 7.35
N PRO A 64 4.25 -19.16 7.97
CA PRO A 64 4.37 -20.42 7.24
C PRO A 64 3.22 -20.57 6.25
N GLY A 65 3.54 -20.77 4.96
CA GLY A 65 2.56 -20.88 3.88
C GLY A 65 2.28 -19.58 3.10
N THR A 66 2.88 -18.44 3.46
CA THR A 66 2.82 -17.24 2.62
C THR A 66 3.75 -17.38 1.42
N ARG A 67 3.25 -17.08 0.23
CA ARG A 67 4.01 -17.08 -1.03
C ARG A 67 4.46 -15.66 -1.36
N TRP A 68 5.66 -15.54 -1.93
CA TRP A 68 6.14 -14.29 -2.48
C TRP A 68 5.24 -13.88 -3.65
N ALA A 69 4.85 -12.61 -3.68
CA ALA A 69 4.03 -12.03 -4.74
C ALA A 69 4.70 -10.74 -5.23
N ASP A 70 4.45 -10.39 -6.49
CA ASP A 70 4.84 -9.11 -7.04
C ASP A 70 4.00 -7.95 -6.49
N ALA A 71 4.29 -6.73 -6.94
CA ALA A 71 3.56 -5.53 -6.52
C ALA A 71 2.07 -5.57 -6.89
N ASP A 72 1.70 -6.38 -7.89
CA ASP A 72 0.34 -6.59 -8.37
C ASP A 72 -0.38 -7.76 -7.66
N GLY A 73 0.29 -8.41 -6.70
CA GLY A 73 -0.26 -9.51 -5.92
C GLY A 73 -0.24 -10.87 -6.63
N THR A 74 0.41 -10.96 -7.79
CA THR A 74 0.60 -12.23 -8.51
C THR A 74 1.65 -13.06 -7.80
N PRO A 75 1.36 -14.32 -7.45
CA PRO A 75 2.35 -15.18 -6.82
C PRO A 75 3.51 -15.43 -7.79
N LEU A 76 4.71 -15.02 -7.37
CA LEU A 76 5.94 -15.36 -8.06
C LEU A 76 6.19 -16.86 -7.80
N GLY A 77 5.88 -17.67 -8.81
CA GLY A 77 6.16 -19.10 -8.77
C GLY A 77 7.65 -19.32 -8.55
N MET A 78 8.01 -20.12 -7.55
CA MET A 78 9.40 -20.51 -7.35
C MET A 78 9.77 -21.50 -8.45
N ASP A 79 10.61 -21.11 -9.40
CA ASP A 79 11.17 -22.06 -10.36
C ASP A 79 12.11 -23.02 -9.63
N ARG A 80 11.66 -24.28 -9.49
CA ARG A 80 12.39 -25.35 -8.81
C ARG A 80 13.43 -26.03 -9.70
N THR A 81 13.49 -25.67 -10.98
CA THR A 81 14.37 -26.31 -11.96
C THR A 81 15.70 -25.58 -12.12
N THR A 82 15.78 -24.33 -11.65
CA THR A 82 17.03 -23.57 -11.65
C THR A 82 17.90 -24.01 -10.46
N PRO A 83 19.10 -24.58 -10.69
CA PRO A 83 20.01 -24.95 -9.61
C PRO A 83 20.51 -23.69 -8.89
N ILE A 84 20.36 -23.66 -7.56
CA ILE A 84 20.91 -22.59 -6.72
C ILE A 84 22.42 -22.78 -6.64
N ALA A 85 23.16 -22.05 -7.48
CA ALA A 85 24.61 -21.97 -7.33
C ALA A 85 24.91 -21.17 -6.05
N ILE A 86 25.56 -21.80 -5.06
CA ILE A 86 26.10 -21.10 -3.91
C ILE A 86 27.34 -20.34 -4.41
N PRO A 87 27.36 -19.00 -4.45
CA PRO A 87 28.58 -18.29 -4.78
C PRO A 87 29.65 -18.65 -3.74
N ASP A 88 30.87 -18.91 -4.19
CA ASP A 88 32.02 -19.24 -3.35
C ASP A 88 32.46 -18.00 -2.56
N VAL A 89 31.70 -17.67 -1.50
CA VAL A 89 32.01 -16.58 -0.58
C VAL A 89 33.10 -17.07 0.35
N LYS A 90 34.36 -16.84 -0.04
CA LYS A 90 35.52 -17.04 0.84
C LYS A 90 35.41 -16.10 2.03
N ARG A 91 34.96 -16.61 3.18
CA ARG A 91 35.11 -15.90 4.45
C ARG A 91 36.58 -15.94 4.84
N THR A 92 37.25 -14.81 4.77
CA THR A 92 38.57 -14.63 5.38
C THR A 92 38.40 -14.74 6.90
N PRO A 93 39.08 -15.68 7.58
CA PRO A 93 39.06 -15.71 9.04
C PRO A 93 39.89 -14.52 9.56
N GLU A 94 39.18 -13.52 10.08
CA GLU A 94 39.76 -12.48 10.90
C GLU A 94 40.39 -13.08 12.17
N THR A 95 41.71 -13.03 12.23
CA THR A 95 42.51 -13.46 13.38
C THR A 95 42.43 -12.37 14.44
N GLY A 96 41.59 -12.55 15.44
CA GLY A 96 41.48 -11.68 16.61
C GLY A 96 41.68 -12.48 17.89
N ALA A 97 42.86 -12.32 18.49
CA ALA A 97 43.26 -12.94 19.74
C ALA A 97 42.32 -12.59 20.91
N ALA A 98 42.22 -13.52 21.85
CA ALA A 98 41.50 -13.39 23.10
C ALA A 98 42.01 -12.20 23.93
N ASP A 99 41.10 -11.32 24.36
CA ASP A 99 41.10 -10.73 25.71
C ASP A 99 39.75 -10.02 25.98
N GLY A 100 39.29 -10.05 27.23
CA GLY A 100 38.15 -9.24 27.71
C GLY A 100 36.83 -9.99 27.85
N GLY A 101 36.64 -10.68 28.98
CA GLY A 101 35.34 -11.21 29.37
C GLY A 101 34.38 -10.10 29.79
N GLU A 102 33.32 -9.88 29.01
CA GLU A 102 32.12 -9.19 29.48
C GLU A 102 30.94 -10.16 29.48
N LYS A 103 30.44 -10.38 30.70
CA LYS A 103 29.36 -11.30 31.07
C LYS A 103 28.07 -10.93 30.34
N LEU A 104 27.57 -11.81 29.48
CA LEU A 104 26.20 -11.75 28.96
C LEU A 104 25.22 -11.72 30.16
N PRO A 105 24.24 -10.79 30.21
CA PRO A 105 23.24 -10.82 31.28
C PRO A 105 22.31 -12.02 31.08
N VAL A 106 22.43 -13.01 31.98
CA VAL A 106 21.42 -14.07 32.14
C VAL A 106 20.22 -13.42 32.82
N ILE A 107 19.11 -13.30 32.09
CA ILE A 107 17.84 -12.86 32.65
C ILE A 107 17.21 -14.06 33.35
N ASP A 108 17.10 -14.00 34.68
CA ASP A 108 16.36 -14.99 35.48
C ASP A 108 14.86 -14.64 35.46
N LEU A 109 14.04 -15.53 34.89
CA LEU A 109 12.59 -15.46 34.93
C LEU A 109 12.07 -16.27 36.12
N ASN A 110 12.00 -15.67 37.31
CA ASN A 110 11.15 -16.18 38.39
C ASN A 110 10.05 -15.17 38.68
N MET A 111 8.82 -15.66 38.56
CA MET A 111 7.55 -14.93 38.62
C MET A 111 6.81 -15.42 39.87
N GLU A 112 6.73 -14.59 40.91
CA GLU A 112 5.79 -14.70 42.03
C GLU A 112 5.15 -13.33 42.29
#